data_AF-A0A3B0R5C6-F1
#
_entry.id   AF-A0A3B0R5C6-F1
#
_cell.length_a   1.000
_cell.length_b   1.000
_cell.length_c   1.000
_cell.angle_alpha   90.00
_cell.angle_beta   90.00
_cell.angle_gamma   90.00
#
_symmetry.space_group_name_H-M   'P 1'
#
loop_
_entity.id
_entity.type
_entity.pdbx_description
1 polymer ?
#
loop_
_entity_poly.entity_id
_entity_poly.type
_entity_poly.pdbx_seq_one_letter_code
_entity_poly.pdbx_strand_id
1 'polypeptide(L)'
;VKRELDELTAKVIELGIATWAGSAEGDPKNLIVRGQANLINDDAALEDLEKIRQLFDDFESKREMVELLGRAQNGEGMRIFIGSENKLFSLSGSSLIVSPYRDSHEKVVGVLGVVGPTRLNYARIIPMVDYTAKIIGKLIT
;
A
#
# COMPACT_ATOMS: atom_id res chain seq x y z
N VAL A 1 -25.67 28.84 13.52
CA VAL A 1 -24.27 28.49 13.15
C VAL A 1 -23.86 27.10 13.61
N LYS A 2 -23.49 26.82 14.88
CA LYS A 2 -22.96 25.49 15.27
C LYS A 2 -23.97 24.34 15.04
N ARG A 3 -25.24 24.56 15.37
CA ARG A 3 -26.32 23.56 15.19
C ARG A 3 -26.68 23.27 13.72
N GLU A 4 -26.63 24.30 12.87
CA GLU A 4 -26.82 24.14 11.41
C GLU A 4 -25.66 23.38 10.79
N LEU A 5 -24.43 23.64 11.25
CA LEU A 5 -23.25 22.95 10.78
C LEU A 5 -23.29 21.47 11.15
N ASP A 6 -23.77 21.15 12.35
CA ASP A 6 -23.94 19.76 12.82
C ASP A 6 -25.01 19.01 12.02
N GLU A 7 -26.15 19.66 11.71
CA GLU A 7 -27.20 19.09 10.86
C GLU A 7 -26.71 18.85 9.42
N LEU A 8 -25.96 19.79 8.85
CA LEU A 8 -25.40 19.65 7.49
C LEU A 8 -24.36 18.51 7.46
N THR A 9 -23.54 18.41 8.51
CA THR A 9 -22.52 17.36 8.63
C THR A 9 -23.17 15.97 8.74
N ALA A 10 -24.21 15.82 9.56
CA ALA A 10 -24.94 14.56 9.70
C ALA A 10 -25.56 14.10 8.37
N LYS A 11 -26.14 15.05 7.61
CA LYS A 11 -26.80 14.75 6.33
C LYS A 11 -25.82 14.32 5.24
N VAL A 12 -24.62 14.90 5.21
CA VAL A 12 -23.55 14.51 4.27
C VAL A 12 -23.00 13.12 4.60
N ILE A 13 -22.98 12.75 5.88
CA ILE A 13 -22.55 11.43 6.34
C ILE A 13 -23.62 10.36 6.05
N GLU A 14 -24.90 10.67 6.25
CA GLU A 14 -26.02 9.78 5.91
C GLU A 14 -26.11 9.49 4.42
N LEU A 15 -25.77 10.47 3.58
CA LEU A 15 -25.67 10.32 2.12
C LEU A 15 -24.40 9.55 1.69
N GLY A 16 -23.53 9.15 2.63
CA GLY A 16 -22.30 8.40 2.36
C GLY A 16 -21.19 9.22 1.70
N ILE A 17 -21.33 10.55 1.69
CA ILE A 17 -20.39 11.47 1.02
C ILE A 17 -19.19 11.79 1.93
N ALA A 18 -19.34 11.62 3.25
CA ALA A 18 -18.26 11.78 4.23
C ALA A 18 -18.37 10.73 5.35
N THR A 19 -17.26 10.47 6.06
CA THR A 19 -17.23 9.63 7.26
C THR A 19 -16.71 10.43 8.45
N TRP A 20 -17.13 10.09 9.67
CA TRP A 20 -16.64 10.72 10.90
C TRP A 20 -15.15 10.43 11.09
N ALA A 21 -14.34 11.48 11.22
CA ALA A 21 -12.94 11.35 11.61
C ALA A 21 -12.85 10.82 13.06
N GLY A 22 -12.43 9.56 13.22
CA GLY A 22 -12.05 8.99 14.52
C GLY A 22 -12.94 7.87 15.09
N SER A 23 -14.01 7.45 14.40
CA SER A 23 -14.96 6.46 14.95
C SER A 23 -15.20 5.23 14.06
N ALA A 24 -14.22 4.81 13.25
CA ALA A 24 -14.36 3.61 12.45
C ALA A 24 -13.20 2.63 12.70
N GLU A 25 -13.55 1.36 12.98
CA GLU A 25 -12.79 0.22 12.48
C GLU A 25 -12.69 0.37 10.95
N GLY A 26 -11.63 1.04 10.49
CA GLY A 26 -11.56 1.58 9.15
C GLY A 26 -10.84 2.92 9.09
N ASP A 27 -9.87 3.14 9.98
CA ASP A 27 -8.88 4.20 9.80
C ASP A 27 -8.33 4.08 8.36
N PRO A 28 -8.37 5.14 7.53
CA PRO A 28 -7.82 5.05 6.19
C PRO A 28 -6.38 4.60 6.35
N LYS A 29 -6.07 3.36 5.92
CA LYS A 29 -4.72 2.81 6.08
C LYS A 29 -3.77 3.84 5.52
N ASN A 30 -2.98 4.46 6.39
CA ASN A 30 -2.12 5.56 6.01
C ASN A 30 -1.04 4.98 5.08
N LEU A 31 -1.26 5.14 3.76
CA LEU A 31 -0.35 4.69 2.73
C LEU A 31 0.72 5.76 2.52
N ILE A 32 1.92 5.50 2.99
CA ILE A 32 3.08 6.37 2.81
C ILE A 32 3.94 5.79 1.69
N VAL A 33 3.93 6.43 0.52
CA VAL A 33 4.78 6.06 -0.62
C VAL A 33 6.08 6.88 -0.58
N ARG A 34 7.23 6.21 -0.70
CA ARG A 34 8.58 6.82 -0.72
C ARG A 34 9.47 6.09 -1.73
N GLY A 35 10.50 6.77 -2.25
CA GLY A 35 11.45 6.18 -3.20
C GLY A 35 11.01 6.26 -4.67
N GLN A 36 10.04 7.11 -4.99
CA GLN A 36 9.53 7.32 -6.37
C GLN A 36 10.65 7.67 -7.36
N ALA A 37 11.67 8.40 -6.92
CA ALA A 37 12.83 8.75 -7.73
C ALA A 37 13.66 7.54 -8.16
N ASN A 38 13.69 6.44 -7.39
CA ASN A 38 14.46 5.25 -7.74
C ASN A 38 13.87 4.47 -8.93
N LEU A 39 12.64 4.83 -9.34
CA LEU A 39 12.02 4.30 -10.54
C LEU A 39 12.49 5.07 -11.79
N ILE A 40 12.90 6.33 -11.64
CA ILE A 40 13.36 7.21 -12.73
C ILE A 40 14.91 7.20 -12.70
N ASN A 41 15.52 6.30 -13.47
CA ASN A 41 16.97 6.36 -13.72
C ASN A 41 17.24 7.20 -14.98
N ASP A 42 18.39 7.88 -15.04
CA ASP A 42 18.76 8.73 -16.19
C ASP A 42 18.82 7.97 -17.53
N ASP A 43 18.95 6.64 -17.50
CA ASP A 43 18.96 5.75 -18.67
C ASP A 43 17.58 5.12 -18.99
N ALA A 44 16.51 5.49 -18.29
CA ALA A 44 15.19 4.89 -18.49
C ALA A 44 14.62 5.27 -19.87
N ALA A 45 14.23 4.25 -20.65
CA ALA A 45 13.55 4.46 -21.91
C ALA A 45 12.20 5.17 -21.70
N LEU A 46 11.74 5.93 -22.69
CA LEU A 46 10.44 6.63 -22.67
C LEU A 46 9.27 5.69 -22.31
N GLU A 47 9.34 4.44 -22.77
CA GLU A 47 8.36 3.39 -22.48
C GLU A 47 8.37 2.95 -21.01
N ASP A 48 9.51 3.01 -20.32
CA ASP A 48 9.60 2.72 -18.88
C ASP A 48 9.07 3.89 -18.05
N LEU A 49 9.28 5.13 -18.50
CA LEU A 49 8.71 6.31 -17.86
C LEU A 49 7.17 6.29 -17.92
N GLU A 50 6.60 5.84 -19.04
CA GLU A 50 5.15 5.73 -19.22
C GLU A 50 4.53 4.64 -18.32
N LYS A 51 5.22 3.50 -18.14
CA LYS A 51 4.84 2.47 -17.16
C LYS A 51 4.89 2.97 -15.72
N ILE A 52 5.91 3.76 -15.39
CA ILE A 52 6.05 4.37 -14.05
C ILE A 52 4.94 5.39 -13.80
N ARG A 53 4.58 6.20 -14.80
CA ARG A 53 3.45 7.13 -14.71
C ARG A 53 2.15 6.37 -14.46
N GLN A 54 1.91 5.30 -15.21
CA GLN A 54 0.74 4.43 -15.01
C GLN A 54 0.72 3.81 -13.60
N LEU A 55 1.87 3.36 -13.10
CA LEU A 55 1.99 2.85 -11.72
C LEU A 55 1.61 3.90 -10.67
N PHE A 56 2.00 5.16 -10.87
CA PHE A 56 1.62 6.24 -9.97
C PHE A 56 0.14 6.56 -10.03
N ASP A 57 -0.46 6.58 -11.23
CA ASP A 57 -1.90 6.75 -11.41
C ASP A 57 -2.66 5.60 -10.70
N ASP A 58 -2.16 4.37 -10.81
CA ASP A 58 -2.70 3.19 -10.13
C ASP A 58 -2.59 3.31 -8.59
N PHE A 59 -1.51 3.90 -8.05
CA PHE A 59 -1.37 4.17 -6.61
C PHE A 59 -2.28 5.27 -6.07
N GLU A 60 -2.65 6.23 -6.91
CA GLU A 60 -3.58 7.30 -6.52
C GLU A 60 -4.99 6.75 -6.24
N SER A 61 -5.33 5.61 -6.85
CA SER A 61 -6.50 4.79 -6.49
C SER A 61 -6.29 4.08 -5.14
N LYS A 62 -6.25 4.86 -4.04
CA LYS A 62 -6.02 4.41 -2.65
C LYS A 62 -6.81 3.16 -2.27
N ARG A 63 -8.02 2.99 -2.81
CA ARG A 63 -8.92 1.89 -2.48
C ARG A 63 -8.36 0.52 -2.90
N GLU A 64 -7.87 0.39 -4.13
CA GLU A 64 -7.41 -0.89 -4.66
C GLU A 64 -6.12 -1.35 -3.95
N MET A 65 -5.24 -0.40 -3.61
CA MET A 65 -4.02 -0.69 -2.84
C MET A 65 -4.35 -1.14 -1.41
N VAL A 66 -5.33 -0.50 -0.77
CA VAL A 66 -5.79 -0.86 0.58
C VAL A 66 -6.40 -2.26 0.61
N GLU A 67 -7.17 -2.63 -0.42
CA GLU A 67 -7.72 -3.98 -0.55
C GLU A 67 -6.62 -5.02 -0.74
N LEU A 68 -5.63 -4.76 -1.60
CA LEU A 68 -4.49 -5.66 -1.81
C LEU A 68 -3.62 -5.83 -0.55
N LEU A 69 -3.32 -4.74 0.15
CA LEU A 69 -2.60 -4.79 1.43
C LEU A 69 -3.44 -5.42 2.55
N GLY A 70 -4.77 -5.28 2.49
CA GLY A 70 -5.69 -5.97 3.38
C GLY A 70 -5.64 -7.48 3.21
N ARG A 71 -5.55 -7.96 1.97
CA ARG A 71 -5.27 -9.38 1.73
C ARG A 71 -3.98 -9.76 2.44
N ALA A 72 -2.90 -8.96 2.27
CA ALA A 72 -1.55 -9.15 2.85
C ALA A 72 -1.51 -9.30 4.39
N GLN A 73 -2.42 -8.68 5.12
CA GLN A 73 -2.50 -8.77 6.59
C GLN A 73 -2.97 -10.13 7.11
N ASN A 74 -3.84 -10.83 6.39
CA ASN A 74 -4.45 -12.09 6.86
C ASN A 74 -3.60 -13.35 6.61
N GLY A 75 -2.36 -13.18 6.15
CA GLY A 75 -1.49 -14.29 5.76
C GLY A 75 -0.43 -14.54 6.82
N GLU A 76 -0.03 -15.81 6.97
CA GLU A 76 1.01 -16.22 7.93
C GLU A 76 2.43 -15.81 7.48
N GLY A 77 2.61 -15.39 6.23
CA GLY A 77 3.92 -15.07 5.69
C GLY A 77 3.94 -14.00 4.61
N MET A 78 5.14 -13.81 4.05
CA MET A 78 5.39 -12.91 2.92
C MET A 78 4.54 -13.30 1.71
N ARG A 79 4.02 -12.31 0.99
CA ARG A 79 3.33 -12.49 -0.28
C ARG A 79 4.02 -11.75 -1.40
N ILE A 80 3.97 -12.35 -2.57
CA ILE A 80 4.48 -11.78 -3.80
C ILE A 80 3.28 -11.68 -4.75
N PHE A 81 3.01 -10.46 -5.21
CA PHE A 81 2.06 -10.19 -6.27
C PHE A 81 2.87 -9.91 -7.53
N ILE A 82 2.74 -10.79 -8.52
CA ILE A 82 3.41 -10.63 -9.81
C ILE A 82 2.38 -10.11 -10.80
N GLY A 83 2.77 -9.17 -11.66
CA GLY A 83 1.87 -8.52 -12.61
C GLY A 83 0.91 -9.49 -13.32
N SER A 84 -0.33 -9.04 -13.56
CA SER A 84 -1.54 -9.76 -14.02
C SER A 84 -2.44 -10.42 -12.96
N GLU A 85 -1.99 -10.55 -11.70
CA GLU A 85 -2.85 -11.10 -10.61
C GLU A 85 -3.84 -10.08 -10.03
N ASN A 86 -3.74 -8.79 -10.41
CA ASN A 86 -4.67 -7.71 -10.05
C ASN A 86 -4.61 -6.57 -11.10
N LYS A 87 -5.73 -5.85 -11.29
CA LYS A 87 -5.85 -4.74 -12.26
C LYS A 87 -4.77 -3.65 -12.09
N LEU A 88 -4.38 -3.36 -10.84
CA LEU A 88 -3.33 -2.39 -10.49
C LEU A 88 -1.92 -2.71 -11.04
N PHE A 89 -1.60 -3.99 -11.25
CA PHE A 89 -0.24 -4.41 -11.57
C PHE A 89 -0.12 -5.00 -12.98
N SER A 90 -1.26 -5.22 -13.65
CA SER A 90 -1.31 -5.74 -15.03
C SER A 90 -0.90 -4.71 -16.08
N LEU A 91 -1.24 -3.44 -15.88
CA LEU A 91 -1.01 -2.38 -16.86
C LEU A 91 0.38 -1.73 -16.71
N SER A 92 0.88 -1.66 -15.47
CA SER A 92 2.17 -1.04 -15.14
C SER A 92 3.38 -1.97 -15.25
N GLY A 93 3.20 -3.26 -15.56
CA GLY A 93 4.30 -4.23 -15.67
C GLY A 93 5.13 -4.34 -14.38
N SER A 94 4.47 -4.20 -13.23
CA SER A 94 5.09 -4.10 -11.92
C SER A 94 4.76 -5.31 -11.03
N SER A 95 5.61 -5.56 -10.04
CA SER A 95 5.45 -6.58 -9.01
C SER A 95 5.55 -5.94 -7.63
N LEU A 96 4.84 -6.51 -6.66
CA LEU A 96 4.80 -6.05 -5.28
C LEU A 96 5.11 -7.22 -4.33
N ILE A 97 6.18 -7.07 -3.56
CA ILE A 97 6.57 -8.00 -2.51
C ILE A 97 6.17 -7.39 -1.17
N VAL A 98 5.41 -8.10 -0.35
CA VAL A 98 4.93 -7.62 0.95
C VAL A 98 5.20 -8.61 2.06
N SER A 99 5.54 -8.10 3.24
CA SER A 99 5.68 -8.87 4.47
C SER A 99 4.91 -8.18 5.61
N PRO A 100 4.02 -8.89 6.33
CA PRO A 100 3.45 -8.35 7.56
C PRO A 100 4.56 -8.16 8.61
N TYR A 101 4.43 -7.13 9.44
CA TYR A 101 5.22 -6.97 10.66
C TYR A 101 4.32 -7.07 11.88
N ARG A 102 4.87 -7.63 12.96
CA ARG A 102 4.15 -7.98 14.18
C ARG A 102 4.79 -7.29 15.38
N ASP A 103 3.98 -6.96 16.38
CA ASP A 103 4.46 -6.45 17.67
C ASP A 103 4.93 -7.62 18.58
N SER A 104 5.34 -7.29 19.80
CA SER A 104 5.75 -8.26 20.82
C SER A 104 4.68 -9.27 21.24
N HIS A 105 3.41 -9.00 20.97
CA HIS A 105 2.28 -9.88 21.26
C HIS A 105 1.89 -10.72 20.02
N GLU A 106 2.78 -10.78 19.03
CA GLU A 106 2.57 -11.46 17.74
C GLU A 106 1.39 -10.92 16.93
N LYS A 107 0.85 -9.75 17.26
CA LYS A 107 -0.26 -9.15 16.53
C LYS A 107 0.25 -8.45 15.28
N VAL A 108 -0.39 -8.69 14.13
CA VAL A 108 -0.08 -7.96 12.89
C VAL A 108 -0.46 -6.50 13.06
N VAL A 109 0.53 -5.62 13.12
CA VAL A 109 0.36 -4.17 13.26
C VAL A 109 0.35 -3.46 11.91
N GLY A 110 0.96 -4.07 10.88
CA GLY A 110 0.94 -3.52 9.54
C GLY A 110 1.69 -4.40 8.53
N VAL A 111 1.90 -3.83 7.34
CA VAL A 111 2.56 -4.51 6.22
C VAL A 111 3.64 -3.60 5.66
N LEU A 112 4.82 -4.17 5.41
CA LEU A 112 5.90 -3.56 4.66
C LEU A 112 5.91 -4.13 3.25
N GLY A 113 6.17 -3.33 2.22
CA GLY A 113 6.33 -3.86 0.87
C GLY A 113 7.26 -3.06 -0.02
N VAL A 114 7.74 -3.71 -1.07
CA VAL A 114 8.59 -3.16 -2.12
C VAL A 114 7.89 -3.36 -3.46
N VAL A 115 7.83 -2.29 -4.25
CA VAL A 115 7.34 -2.32 -5.62
C VAL A 115 8.52 -2.20 -6.58
N GLY A 116 8.50 -2.96 -7.66
CA GLY A 116 9.43 -2.79 -8.76
C GLY A 116 8.93 -3.46 -10.04
N PRO A 117 9.72 -3.46 -11.12
CA PRO A 117 9.34 -4.09 -12.39
C PRO A 117 9.19 -5.61 -12.26
N THR A 118 8.49 -6.27 -13.19
CA THR A 118 8.28 -7.73 -13.18
C THR A 118 9.57 -8.56 -13.14
N ARG A 119 10.72 -8.00 -13.55
CA ARG A 119 12.03 -8.66 -13.47
C ARG A 119 12.87 -8.09 -12.34
N LEU A 120 12.54 -8.45 -11.10
CA LEU A 120 13.35 -8.13 -9.92
C LEU A 120 14.32 -9.26 -9.59
N ASN A 121 15.42 -8.93 -8.90
CA ASN A 121 16.25 -9.94 -8.24
C ASN A 121 15.56 -10.41 -6.95
N TYR A 122 14.59 -11.32 -7.09
CA TYR A 122 13.80 -11.86 -5.98
C TYR A 122 14.66 -12.48 -4.88
N ALA A 123 15.77 -13.13 -5.25
CA ALA A 123 16.71 -13.74 -4.31
C ALA A 123 17.32 -12.71 -3.34
N ARG A 124 17.48 -11.45 -3.79
CA ARG A 124 17.95 -10.35 -2.93
C ARG A 124 16.81 -9.63 -2.21
N ILE A 125 15.70 -9.35 -2.89
CA ILE A 125 14.65 -8.49 -2.33
C ILE A 125 13.84 -9.20 -1.24
N ILE A 126 13.50 -10.48 -1.44
CA ILE A 126 12.75 -11.28 -0.47
C ILE A 126 13.36 -11.25 0.94
N PRO A 127 14.64 -11.63 1.14
CA PRO A 127 15.23 -11.63 2.47
C PRO A 127 15.39 -10.23 3.06
N MET A 128 15.61 -9.20 2.24
CA MET A 128 15.67 -7.82 2.74
C MET A 128 14.31 -7.39 3.29
N VAL A 129 13.21 -7.61 2.57
CA VAL A 129 11.87 -7.23 3.01
C VAL A 129 11.47 -7.96 4.29
N ASP A 130 11.69 -9.28 4.34
CA ASP A 130 11.40 -10.09 5.53
C ASP A 130 12.19 -9.61 6.76
N TYR A 131 13.49 -9.38 6.60
CA TYR A 131 14.34 -8.91 7.70
C TYR A 131 13.95 -7.51 8.17
N THR A 132 13.66 -6.59 7.25
CA THR A 132 13.22 -5.23 7.60
C THR A 132 11.88 -5.26 8.33
N ALA A 133 10.91 -6.08 7.90
CA ALA A 133 9.64 -6.23 8.59
C ALA A 133 9.82 -6.74 10.03
N LYS A 134 10.73 -7.70 10.24
CA LYS A 134 11.09 -8.19 11.58
C LYS A 134 11.73 -7.12 12.46
N ILE A 135 12.61 -6.28 11.91
CA ILE A 135 13.22 -5.17 12.66
C ILE A 135 12.15 -4.14 13.05
N ILE A 136 11.29 -3.75 12.12
CA ILE A 136 10.22 -2.78 12.39
C ILE A 136 9.31 -3.28 13.52
N GLY A 137 8.94 -4.56 13.51
CA GLY A 137 8.17 -5.17 14.59
C GLY A 137 8.83 -5.06 15.97
N LYS A 138 10.16 -5.20 16.03
CA LYS A 138 10.96 -5.05 17.26
C LYS A 138 11.13 -3.61 17.73
N LEU A 139 11.06 -2.62 16.83
CA LEU A 139 11.24 -1.20 17.16
C LEU A 139 9.93 -0.51 17.58
N ILE A 140 8.79 -1.05 17.15
CA ILE A 140 7.46 -0.54 17.52
C ILE A 140 7.02 -1.09 18.90
N THR A 141 7.72 -2.11 19.40
CA THR A 141 7.63 -2.61 20.78
C THR A 141 8.56 -1.82 21.69
#